data_AF-A0A9E2Y5F6-F1
#
_entry.id   AF-A0A9E2Y5F6-F1
#
_cell.length_a   1.000
_cell.length_b   1.000
_cell.length_c   1.000
_cell.angle_alpha   90.00
_cell.angle_beta   90.00
_cell.angle_gamma   90.00
#
_symmetry.space_group_name_H-M   'P 1'
#
loop_
_entity.id
_entity.type
_entity.pdbx_description
1 polymer ?
#
loop_
_entity_poly.entity_id
_entity_poly.type
_entity_poly.pdbx_seq_one_letter_code
_entity_poly.pdbx_strand_id
1 'polypeptide(L)'
;MKQRPLISVIVPTLNEEARIGPVLDEMLSQQDLDAELEVLVADGGSTDATREIVERYARRGNVRLVDNPKRHQAAGFNQAIRQARGSIVCIIHAHATYAKNYLAACQSARERTGAANVGG
;
A
#
# COMPACT_ATOMS: atom_id res chain seq x y z
N MET A 1 -22.33 13.42 -8.99
CA MET A 1 -21.75 12.16 -8.49
C MET A 1 -20.61 12.53 -7.55
N LYS A 2 -20.52 11.96 -6.34
CA LYS A 2 -19.34 12.15 -5.49
C LYS A 2 -18.15 11.49 -6.21
N GLN A 3 -17.05 12.21 -6.38
CA GLN A 3 -15.81 11.59 -6.88
C GLN A 3 -15.28 10.64 -5.79
N ARG A 4 -14.93 9.41 -6.17
CA ARG A 4 -14.29 8.45 -5.26
C ARG A 4 -12.83 8.89 -5.04
N PRO A 5 -12.36 9.04 -3.80
CA PRO A 5 -10.96 9.37 -3.55
C PRO A 5 -10.07 8.22 -4.03
N LEU A 6 -8.83 8.54 -4.41
CA LEU A 6 -7.78 7.56 -4.62
C LEU A 6 -6.94 7.44 -3.35
N ILE A 7 -6.78 6.22 -2.84
CA ILE A 7 -5.88 5.89 -1.73
C ILE A 7 -4.63 5.23 -2.30
N SER A 8 -3.46 5.80 -1.99
CA SER A 8 -2.17 5.21 -2.28
C SER A 8 -1.69 4.41 -1.07
N VAL A 9 -1.69 3.09 -1.20
CA VAL A 9 -1.14 2.18 -0.20
C VAL A 9 0.36 2.04 -0.42
N ILE A 10 1.16 2.27 0.60
CA ILE A 10 2.63 2.20 0.55
C ILE A 10 3.10 1.04 1.40
N VAL A 11 3.87 0.14 0.79
CA VAL A 11 4.45 -1.04 1.44
C VAL A 11 5.97 -0.95 1.35
N PRO A 12 6.71 -0.56 2.40
CA PRO A 12 8.14 -0.72 2.42
C PRO A 12 8.46 -2.21 2.49
N THR A 13 9.45 -2.67 1.73
CA THR A 13 9.71 -4.09 1.60
C THR A 13 11.21 -4.37 1.45
N LEU A 14 11.68 -5.43 2.09
CA LEU A 14 13.03 -5.97 1.90
C LEU A 14 13.01 -7.46 2.29
N ASN A 15 13.22 -8.34 1.31
CA ASN A 15 13.24 -9.79 1.47
C ASN A 15 12.00 -10.36 2.16
N GLU A 16 10.82 -10.11 1.58
CA GLU A 16 9.51 -10.48 2.13
C GLU A 16 8.76 -11.46 1.19
N GLU A 17 9.48 -12.34 0.48
CA GLU A 17 8.86 -13.23 -0.52
C GLU A 17 7.72 -14.09 0.04
N ALA A 18 7.79 -14.46 1.31
CA ALA A 18 6.78 -15.26 1.99
C ALA A 18 5.49 -14.49 2.33
N ARG A 19 5.55 -13.15 2.37
CA ARG A 19 4.47 -12.31 2.92
C ARG A 19 3.96 -11.23 1.98
N ILE A 20 4.78 -10.77 1.03
CA ILE A 20 4.39 -9.69 0.13
C ILE A 20 3.18 -10.05 -0.74
N GLY A 21 3.09 -11.28 -1.25
CA GLY A 21 1.93 -11.75 -2.03
C GLY A 21 0.63 -11.70 -1.21
N PRO A 22 0.56 -12.39 -0.06
CA PRO A 22 -0.59 -12.34 0.84
C PRO A 22 -1.03 -10.91 1.21
N VAL A 23 -0.09 -10.02 1.54
CA VAL A 23 -0.42 -8.62 1.88
C VAL A 23 -1.00 -7.86 0.69
N LEU A 24 -0.48 -8.08 -0.52
CA LEU A 24 -1.04 -7.49 -1.72
C LEU A 24 -2.46 -8.02 -1.99
N ASP A 25 -2.71 -9.32 -1.79
CA ASP A 25 -4.06 -9.89 -1.91
C ASP A 25 -5.02 -9.29 -0.88
N GLU A 26 -4.61 -9.11 0.38
CA GLU A 26 -5.42 -8.49 1.43
C GLU A 26 -5.79 -7.03 1.10
N MET A 27 -4.86 -6.26 0.54
CA MET A 27 -5.12 -4.88 0.13
C MET A 27 -5.99 -4.77 -1.11
N LEU A 28 -5.79 -5.65 -2.09
CA LEU A 28 -6.56 -5.64 -3.32
C LEU A 28 -7.98 -6.20 -3.15
N SER A 29 -8.24 -6.92 -2.05
CA SER A 29 -9.55 -7.53 -1.73
C SER A 29 -10.35 -6.79 -0.65
N GLN A 30 -10.01 -5.52 -0.37
CA GLN A 30 -10.73 -4.71 0.61
C GLN A 30 -12.22 -4.55 0.24
N GLN A 31 -13.09 -4.80 1.21
CA GLN A 31 -14.55 -4.79 1.09
C GLN A 31 -15.10 -3.44 1.56
N ASP A 32 -16.28 -3.07 1.02
CA ASP A 32 -17.03 -1.86 1.37
C ASP A 32 -16.22 -0.55 1.25
N LEU A 33 -15.17 -0.57 0.42
CA LEU A 33 -14.31 0.58 0.21
C LEU A 33 -14.89 1.50 -0.89
N ASP A 34 -15.36 2.67 -0.47
CA ASP A 34 -15.76 3.73 -1.40
C ASP A 34 -14.55 4.59 -1.82
N ALA A 35 -13.54 3.94 -2.39
CA ALA A 35 -12.32 4.56 -2.91
C ALA A 35 -11.70 3.71 -4.03
N GLU A 36 -10.89 4.36 -4.88
CA GLU A 36 -9.96 3.68 -5.76
C GLU A 36 -8.64 3.39 -5.03
N LEU A 37 -7.89 2.38 -5.50
CA LEU A 37 -6.64 1.93 -4.89
C LEU A 37 -5.50 1.89 -5.90
N GLU A 38 -4.35 2.41 -5.49
CA GLU A 38 -3.05 2.00 -6.03
C GLU A 38 -2.17 1.52 -4.88
N VAL A 39 -1.28 0.57 -5.17
CA VAL A 39 -0.31 0.04 -4.20
C VAL A 39 1.10 0.30 -4.71
N LEU A 40 1.93 0.97 -3.91
CA LEU A 40 3.33 1.22 -4.18
C LEU A 40 4.19 0.39 -3.22
N VAL A 41 4.91 -0.59 -3.76
CA VAL A 41 5.84 -1.41 -3.01
C VAL A 41 7.23 -0.81 -3.10
N ALA A 42 7.71 -0.19 -2.01
CA ALA A 42 9.01 0.44 -1.93
C ALA A 42 10.08 -0.57 -1.50
N ASP A 43 10.73 -1.18 -2.49
CA ASP A 43 11.67 -2.28 -2.30
C ASP A 43 13.11 -1.82 -2.06
N GLY A 44 13.71 -2.29 -0.98
CA GLY A 44 15.08 -1.99 -0.55
C GLY A 44 16.18 -2.74 -1.32
N GLY A 45 15.92 -3.21 -2.54
CA GLY A 45 16.84 -4.10 -3.27
C GLY A 45 16.81 -5.51 -2.70
N SER A 46 15.62 -6.11 -2.67
CA SER A 46 15.46 -7.50 -2.24
C SER A 46 16.25 -8.44 -3.13
N THR A 47 16.80 -9.48 -2.51
CA THR A 47 17.65 -10.51 -3.15
C THR A 47 16.95 -11.86 -3.28
N ASP A 48 15.73 -11.96 -2.76
CA ASP A 48 14.84 -13.12 -2.84
C ASP A 48 13.76 -12.90 -3.93
N ALA A 49 12.71 -13.72 -3.97
CA ALA A 49 11.67 -13.62 -4.99
C ALA A 49 10.71 -12.42 -4.81
N THR A 50 10.91 -11.55 -3.81
CA THR A 50 10.01 -10.42 -3.49
C THR A 50 9.67 -9.57 -4.71
N ARG A 51 10.68 -9.12 -5.45
CA ARG A 51 10.48 -8.23 -6.62
C ARG A 51 9.72 -8.94 -7.72
N GLU A 52 10.06 -10.20 -7.99
CA GLU A 52 9.36 -11.01 -8.99
C GLU A 52 7.87 -11.17 -8.64
N ILE A 53 7.57 -11.43 -7.37
CA ILE A 53 6.19 -11.50 -6.88
C ILE A 53 5.47 -10.18 -7.18
N VAL A 54 6.03 -9.05 -6.75
CA VAL A 54 5.45 -7.71 -6.96
C VAL A 54 5.22 -7.40 -8.43
N GLU A 55 6.16 -7.75 -9.31
CA GLU A 55 6.02 -7.56 -10.76
C GLU A 55 4.86 -8.34 -11.36
N ARG A 56 4.57 -9.55 -10.86
CA ARG A 56 3.37 -10.31 -11.27
C ARG A 56 2.08 -9.57 -10.90
N TYR A 57 2.04 -8.92 -9.74
CA TYR A 57 0.90 -8.07 -9.36
C TYR A 57 0.83 -6.79 -10.19
N ALA A 58 1.97 -6.19 -10.55
CA ALA A 58 2.02 -4.98 -11.34
C ALA A 58 1.38 -5.15 -12.73
N ARG A 59 1.49 -6.35 -13.32
CA ARG A 59 0.80 -6.71 -14.58
C ARG A 59 -0.73 -6.68 -14.48
N ARG A 60 -1.29 -6.74 -13.27
CA ARG A 60 -2.74 -6.62 -13.02
C ARG A 60 -3.21 -5.16 -12.91
N GLY A 61 -2.30 -4.18 -12.90
CA GLY A 61 -2.58 -2.76 -13.10
C GLY A 61 -2.54 -1.86 -11.87
N ASN A 62 -2.81 -2.39 -10.67
CA ASN A 62 -2.96 -1.56 -9.46
C ASN A 62 -1.75 -1.59 -8.51
N VAL A 63 -0.67 -2.27 -8.89
CA VAL A 63 0.55 -2.40 -8.07
C VAL A 63 1.75 -1.85 -8.84
N ARG A 64 2.62 -1.12 -8.16
CA ARG A 64 3.84 -0.53 -8.72
C ARG A 64 5.01 -0.83 -7.79
N LEU A 65 6.12 -1.29 -8.37
CA LEU A 65 7.39 -1.41 -7.66
C LEU A 65 8.09 -0.03 -7.67
N VAL A 66 8.63 0.37 -6.53
CA VAL A 66 9.39 1.60 -6.33
C VAL A 66 10.74 1.23 -5.76
N ASP A 67 11.82 1.63 -6.42
CA ASP A 67 13.16 1.33 -5.93
C ASP A 67 13.54 2.22 -4.73
N ASN A 68 14.04 1.58 -3.69
CA ASN A 68 14.63 2.22 -2.51
C ASN A 68 16.10 1.79 -2.35
N PRO A 69 17.03 2.34 -3.17
CA PRO A 69 18.45 1.96 -3.12
C PRO A 69 19.13 2.31 -1.79
N LYS A 70 18.53 3.19 -0.98
CA LYS A 70 19.05 3.57 0.34
C LYS A 70 18.78 2.52 1.43
N ARG A 71 17.94 1.52 1.15
CA ARG A 71 17.66 0.37 2.04
C ARG A 71 17.15 0.71 3.44
N HIS A 72 16.73 1.95 3.70
CA HIS A 72 16.12 2.35 4.96
C HIS A 72 14.66 2.72 4.74
N GLN A 73 13.84 2.38 5.74
CA GLN A 73 12.38 2.44 5.63
C GLN A 73 11.86 3.85 5.30
N ALA A 74 12.40 4.88 5.98
CA ALA A 74 12.02 6.27 5.72
C ALA A 74 12.32 6.74 4.28
N ALA A 75 13.38 6.24 3.63
CA ALA A 75 13.62 6.54 2.22
C ALA A 75 12.58 5.85 1.34
N GLY A 76 12.23 4.60 1.65
CA GLY A 76 11.18 3.87 0.94
C GLY A 76 9.85 4.62 0.98
N PHE A 77 9.42 5.06 2.18
CA PHE A 77 8.25 5.92 2.35
C PHE A 77 8.33 7.17 1.49
N ASN A 78 9.42 7.93 1.61
CA ASN A 78 9.58 9.20 0.90
C ASN A 78 9.60 9.02 -0.63
N GLN A 79 10.16 7.92 -1.14
CA GLN A 79 10.15 7.64 -2.58
C GLN A 79 8.75 7.28 -3.06
N ALA A 80 8.05 6.40 -2.34
CA ALA A 80 6.69 6.01 -2.70
C ALA A 80 5.70 7.18 -2.59
N ILE A 81 5.77 8.00 -1.52
CA ILE A 81 4.89 9.18 -1.34
C ILE A 81 5.05 10.17 -2.50
N ARG A 82 6.27 10.40 -3.00
CA ARG A 82 6.49 11.30 -4.16
C ARG A 82 5.87 10.77 -5.46
N GLN A 83 5.65 9.47 -5.56
CA GLN A 83 5.09 8.80 -6.73
C GLN A 83 3.61 8.44 -6.58
N ALA A 84 3.07 8.62 -5.37
CA ALA A 84 1.67 8.44 -5.04
C ALA A 84 0.82 9.49 -5.76
N ARG A 85 -0.32 9.05 -6.28
CA ARG A 85 -1.32 9.86 -6.97
C ARG A 85 -2.57 10.08 -6.12
N GLY A 86 -2.74 9.29 -5.07
CA GLY A 86 -3.85 9.38 -4.14
C GLY A 86 -3.77 10.61 -3.25
N SER A 87 -4.94 11.19 -2.97
CA SER A 87 -5.08 12.27 -1.98
C SER A 87 -4.99 11.76 -0.53
N ILE A 88 -5.05 10.43 -0.36
CA ILE A 88 -4.91 9.74 0.93
C ILE A 88 -3.74 8.77 0.81
N VAL A 89 -2.84 8.79 1.77
CA VAL A 89 -1.74 7.83 1.87
C VAL A 89 -2.02 6.88 3.03
N CYS A 90 -1.95 5.57 2.77
CA CYS A 90 -2.01 4.53 3.78
C CYS A 90 -0.66 3.81 3.79
N ILE A 91 0.01 3.75 4.94
CA ILE A 91 1.28 3.04 5.08
C ILE A 91 1.01 1.73 5.81
N ILE A 92 1.45 0.62 5.22
CA ILE A 92 1.30 -0.73 5.77
C ILE A 92 2.64 -1.46 5.75
N HIS A 93 2.74 -2.60 6.45
CA HIS A 93 3.94 -3.42 6.49
C HIS A 93 3.74 -4.75 5.77
N ALA A 94 4.77 -5.21 5.05
CA ALA A 94 4.72 -6.44 4.27
C ALA A 94 4.54 -7.71 5.12
N HIS A 95 4.84 -7.69 6.41
CA HIS A 95 4.69 -8.82 7.33
C HIS A 95 3.47 -8.73 8.26
N ALA A 96 2.61 -7.71 8.08
CA ALA A 96 1.37 -7.60 8.85
C ALA A 96 0.22 -8.39 8.19
N THR A 97 -0.93 -8.41 8.88
CA THR A 97 -2.19 -8.97 8.38
C THR A 97 -3.26 -7.91 8.56
N TYR A 98 -4.10 -7.71 7.54
CA TYR A 98 -5.12 -6.66 7.53
C TYR A 98 -6.53 -7.23 7.46
N ALA A 99 -7.44 -6.64 8.24
CA ALA A 99 -8.85 -6.97 8.13
C ALA A 99 -9.39 -6.59 6.74
N LYS A 100 -10.39 -7.34 6.26
CA LYS A 100 -11.01 -7.11 4.93
C LYS A 100 -11.65 -5.71 4.79
N ASN A 101 -11.98 -5.06 5.91
CA ASN A 101 -12.59 -3.74 5.95
C ASN A 101 -11.63 -2.68 6.52
N TYR A 102 -10.33 -2.94 6.61
CA TYR A 102 -9.35 -2.04 7.23
C TYR A 102 -9.36 -0.64 6.60
N LEU A 103 -9.27 -0.56 5.27
CA LEU A 103 -9.27 0.73 4.56
C LEU A 103 -10.62 1.45 4.69
N ALA A 104 -11.74 0.71 4.61
CA ALA A 104 -13.08 1.27 4.79
C ALA A 104 -13.29 1.82 6.21
N ALA A 105 -12.80 1.10 7.23
CA ALA A 105 -12.85 1.54 8.62
C ALA A 105 -12.02 2.81 8.85
N CYS A 106 -10.81 2.88 8.28
CA CYS A 106 -9.98 4.08 8.33
C CYS A 106 -10.66 5.25 7.62
N GLN A 107 -11.18 5.05 6.40
CA GLN A 107 -11.89 6.09 5.66
C GLN A 107 -13.09 6.62 6.44
N SER A 108 -13.93 5.73 6.97
CA SER A 108 -15.09 6.08 7.79
C SER A 108 -14.71 6.86 9.05
N ALA A 109 -13.66 6.42 9.77
CA ALA A 109 -13.16 7.14 10.94
C ALA A 109 -12.68 8.56 10.59
N ARG A 110 -11.94 8.71 9.48
CA ARG A 110 -11.45 10.01 9.00
C ARG A 110 -12.59 10.94 8.65
N GLU A 111 -13.60 10.45 7.93
CA GLU A 111 -14.77 11.24 7.51
C GLU A 111 -15.65 11.64 8.69
N ARG A 112 -15.87 10.72 9.64
CA ARG A 112 -16.69 10.98 10.84
C ARG A 112 -16.05 11.98 11.80
N THR A 113 -14.73 11.98 11.91
CA THR A 113 -14.00 12.78 12.92
C THR A 113 -13.39 14.05 12.35
N GLY A 114 -13.16 14.12 11.04
CA GLY A 114 -12.35 15.17 10.42
C GLY A 114 -10.87 15.07 10.76
N ALA A 115 -10.40 13.97 11.36
CA ALA A 115 -9.00 13.79 11.73
C ALA A 115 -8.09 13.79 10.48
N ALA A 116 -6.90 14.38 10.62
CA ALA A 116 -5.90 14.36 9.56
C ALA A 116 -5.22 12.99 9.40
N ASN A 117 -5.17 12.19 10.49
CA ASN A 117 -4.58 10.85 10.51
C ASN A 117 -5.45 9.90 11.33
N VAL A 118 -5.54 8.65 10.87
CA VAL A 118 -6.26 7.55 11.52
C VAL A 118 -5.46 6.27 11.33
N GLY A 119 -5.57 5.33 12.26
CA GLY A 119 -4.85 4.06 12.21
C GLY A 119 -5.15 3.21 13.44
N GLY A 120 -4.57 2.02 13.48
CA GLY A 120 -4.71 1.03 14.55
C GLY A 120 -3.62 -0.03 14.44
#